data_AF-A0A0F9L8G0-F1
#
_entry.id   AF-A0A0F9L8G0-F1
#
_cell.length_a   1.000
_cell.length_b   1.000
_cell.length_c   1.000
_cell.angle_alpha   90.00
_cell.angle_beta   90.00
_cell.angle_gamma   90.00
#
_symmetry.space_group_name_H-M   'P 1'
#
loop_
_entity.id
_entity.type
_entity.pdbx_description
1 polymer ?
#
loop_
_entity_poly.entity_id
_entity_poly.type
_entity_poly.pdbx_seq_one_letter_code
_entity_poly.pdbx_strand_id
1 'polypeptide(L)' 'MRKRDVPKLMKGDYIELKHNLGKGTVTRVVFEKIMKADPDGRYPLIRFKDATTDKESWCTYLAIDFWPNPALARRVQR' A
#
# COMPACT_ATOMS: atom_id res chain seq x y z
N MET A 1 -6.52 9.04 23.35
CA MET A 1 -6.76 8.56 21.96
C MET A 1 -6.30 7.11 21.85
N ARG A 2 -7.18 6.17 21.48
CA ARG A 2 -6.76 4.79 21.20
C ARG A 2 -5.98 4.78 19.89
N LYS A 3 -4.74 4.26 19.89
CA LYS A 3 -3.97 4.03 18.66
C LYS A 3 -4.82 3.14 17.74
N ARG A 4 -5.25 3.67 16.60
CA ARG A 4 -5.81 2.83 15.53
C ARG A 4 -4.63 2.05 14.97
N ASP A 5 -4.70 0.72 15.05
CA ASP A 5 -3.77 -0.15 14.34
C ASP A 5 -4.04 0.00 12.85
N VAL A 6 -3.35 0.95 12.21
CA VAL A 6 -3.38 1.11 10.76
C VAL A 6 -2.54 -0.04 10.19
N PRO A 7 -3.11 -0.89 9.34
CA PRO A 7 -2.38 -1.90 8.60
C PRO A 7 -1.12 -1.32 7.97
N LYS A 8 0.03 -1.98 8.11
CA LYS A 8 1.26 -1.57 7.45
C LYS A 8 1.48 -2.33 6.15
N LEU A 9 1.53 -1.63 5.02
CA LEU A 9 1.77 -2.20 3.70
C LEU A 9 3.16 -2.85 3.65
N MET A 10 3.23 -4.08 3.15
CA MET A 10 4.44 -4.90 3.11
C MET A 10 4.71 -5.47 1.71
N LYS A 11 5.94 -5.94 1.52
CA LYS A 11 6.30 -6.72 0.33
C LYS A 11 5.49 -8.02 0.31
N GLY A 12 4.93 -8.37 -0.85
CA GLY A 12 4.07 -9.53 -1.06
C GLY A 12 2.57 -9.22 -0.97
N ASP A 13 2.21 -8.02 -0.48
CA ASP A 13 0.81 -7.59 -0.48
C ASP A 13 0.32 -7.37 -1.90
N TYR A 14 -0.93 -7.77 -2.17
CA TYR A 14 -1.62 -7.44 -3.41
C TYR A 14 -2.32 -6.09 -3.25
N ILE A 15 -2.20 -5.21 -4.24
CA ILE A 15 -2.80 -3.88 -4.24
C ILE A 15 -3.54 -3.64 -5.56
N GLU A 16 -4.59 -2.81 -5.49
CA GLU A 16 -5.26 -2.25 -6.66
C GLU A 16 -5.23 -0.72 -6.57
N LEU A 17 -4.85 -0.09 -7.67
CA LEU A 17 -4.79 1.35 -7.77
C LEU A 17 -6.14 1.93 -8.19
N LYS A 18 -6.39 3.18 -7.79
CA LYS A 18 -7.56 3.96 -8.18
C LYS A 18 -7.69 4.03 -9.69
N HIS A 19 -8.93 4.15 -10.17
CA HIS A 19 -9.24 4.37 -11.59
C HIS A 19 -8.64 3.32 -12.54
N ASN A 20 -8.47 2.07 -12.08
CA ASN A 20 -7.87 0.98 -12.85
C ASN A 20 -6.45 1.29 -13.38
N LEU A 21 -5.68 2.13 -12.66
CA LEU A 21 -4.32 2.52 -13.06
C LEU A 21 -3.29 1.39 -12.91
N GLY A 22 -3.67 0.27 -12.31
CA GLY A 22 -2.83 -0.92 -12.16
C GLY A 22 -3.27 -1.78 -10.99
N LYS A 23 -2.88 -3.05 -11.03
CA LYS A 23 -3.10 -3.99 -9.91
C LYS A 23 -2.03 -5.04 -9.90
N GLY A 24 -1.60 -5.48 -8.72
CA GLY A 24 -0.51 -6.44 -8.63
C GLY A 24 0.13 -6.58 -7.26
N THR A 25 1.30 -7.20 -7.24
CA THR A 25 1.96 -7.60 -5.99
C THR A 25 3.11 -6.66 -5.65
N VAL A 26 3.12 -6.12 -4.43
CA VAL A 26 4.17 -5.23 -3.93
C VAL A 26 5.52 -5.95 -3.90
N THR A 27 6.50 -5.43 -4.61
CA THR A 27 7.88 -5.94 -4.64
C THR A 27 8.81 -5.13 -3.74
N ARG A 28 8.48 -3.86 -3.47
CA ARG A 28 9.27 -2.98 -2.60
C ARG A 28 8.42 -1.85 -2.00
N VAL A 29 8.70 -1.51 -0.74
CA VAL A 29 8.15 -0.32 -0.07
C VAL A 29 9.33 0.57 0.34
N VAL A 30 9.35 1.81 -0.13
CA VAL A 30 10.39 2.80 0.15
C VAL A 30 9.79 3.87 1.05
N PHE A 31 10.33 3.97 2.26
CA PHE A 31 10.09 5.09 3.16
C PHE A 31 11.28 6.03 3.02
N GLU A 32 11.05 7.31 2.75
CA GLU A 32 12.13 8.30 2.86
C GLU A 32 12.67 8.30 4.29
N LYS A 33 13.88 7.77 4.46
CA LYS A 33 14.69 7.97 5.65
C LYS A 33 15.06 9.44 5.66
N ILE A 34 14.62 10.16 6.70
CA ILE A 34 15.13 11.48 7.10
C ILE A 34 14.46 12.66 6.37
N MET A 35 13.48 13.26 7.06
CA MET A 35 13.46 14.68 7.44
C MET A 35 12.49 14.81 8.62
N LYS A 36 12.63 15.80 9.50
CA LYS A 36 11.89 15.93 10.77
C LYS A 36 10.51 16.58 10.62
N ALA A 37 9.73 16.28 9.60
CA ALA A 37 8.43 16.96 9.37
C ALA A 37 7.26 15.97 9.20
N ASP A 38 6.27 16.15 10.07
CA ASP A 38 4.89 15.64 10.03
C ASP A 38 4.64 14.10 10.12
N PRO A 39 3.97 13.61 11.19
CA PRO A 39 3.58 12.20 11.33
C PRO A 39 2.42 11.77 10.40
N ASP A 40 1.61 12.71 9.90
CA ASP A 40 0.39 12.39 9.12
C ASP A 40 0.57 12.55 7.59
N GLY A 41 1.70 13.12 7.15
CA GLY A 41 1.92 13.50 5.74
C GLY A 41 2.76 12.55 4.89
N ARG A 42 3.26 11.42 5.43
CA ARG A 42 4.25 10.59 4.72
C ARG A 42 3.67 9.32 4.13
N TYR A 43 3.56 9.35 2.80
CA TYR A 43 3.11 8.22 2.00
C TYR A 43 4.33 7.50 1.41
N PRO A 44 4.54 6.19 1.69
CA PRO A 44 5.64 5.46 1.08
C PRO A 44 5.49 5.41 -0.44
N LEU A 45 6.63 5.36 -1.12
CA LEU A 45 6.70 5.02 -2.53
C LEU A 45 6.74 3.49 -2.66
N ILE A 46 5.92 2.95 -3.54
CA ILE A 46 5.65 1.53 -3.63
C ILE A 46 5.99 1.06 -5.03
N ARG A 47 6.75 -0.03 -5.11
CA ARG A 47 6.99 -0.76 -6.35
C ARG A 47 6.18 -2.04 -6.32
N PHE A 48 5.52 -2.36 -7.42
CA PHE A 48 4.74 -3.58 -7.57
C PHE A 48 4.91 -4.18 -8.96
N LYS A 49 4.75 -5.50 -9.04
CA LYS A 49 4.67 -6.24 -10.31
C LYS A 49 3.22 -6.25 -10.75
N ASP A 50 2.92 -5.57 -11.85
CA ASP A 50 1.57 -5.46 -12.38
C ASP A 50 1.10 -6.80 -12.96
N ALA A 51 -0.08 -7.25 -12.53
CA ALA A 51 -0.62 -8.57 -12.88
C ALA A 51 -1.12 -8.66 -14.33
N THR A 52 -1.33 -7.52 -15.01
CA THR A 52 -1.82 -7.46 -16.39
C THR A 52 -0.66 -7.40 -17.38
N THR A 53 0.36 -6.61 -17.05
CA THR A 53 1.48 -6.33 -17.96
C THR A 53 2.75 -7.11 -17.62
N ASP A 54 2.80 -7.78 -16.47
CA ASP A 54 3.97 -8.46 -15.89
C ASP A 54 5.19 -7.54 -15.66
N LYS A 55 5.02 -6.23 -15.79
CA LYS A 55 6.06 -5.22 -15.62
C LYS A 55 6.11 -4.67 -14.19
N GLU A 56 7.28 -4.17 -13.80
CA GLU A 56 7.42 -3.41 -12.56
C GLU A 56 6.94 -1.97 -12.76
N SER A 57 6.07 -1.52 -11.87
CA SER A 57 5.50 -0.17 -11.84
C SER A 57 5.68 0.46 -10.47
N TRP A 58 5.65 1.79 -10.42
CA TRP A 58 5.75 2.57 -9.20
C TRP A 58 4.46 3.35 -8.94
N CYS A 59 4.06 3.44 -7.68
CA CYS A 59 2.95 4.28 -7.24
C CYS A 59 3.22 4.87 -5.85
N THR A 60 2.51 5.94 -5.51
CA THR A 60 2.45 6.45 -4.14
C THR A 60 1.34 5.71 -3.37
N TYR A 61 1.47 5.62 -2.05
CA TYR A 61 0.42 4.99 -1.20
C TYR A 61 -0.98 5.58 -1.42
N LEU A 62 -1.08 6.88 -1.71
CA LEU A 62 -2.35 7.57 -1.99
C LEU A 62 -3.08 7.06 -3.24
N ALA A 63 -2.37 6.41 -4.15
CA ALA A 63 -2.93 5.86 -5.37
C ALA A 63 -3.59 4.49 -5.16
N ILE A 64 -3.39 3.84 -4.00
CA ILE A 64 -4.03 2.56 -3.68
C ILE A 64 -5.49 2.81 -3.32
N ASP A 65 -6.39 2.09 -3.99
CA ASP A 65 -7.83 2.09 -3.74
C ASP A 65 -8.23 0.91 -2.86
N PHE A 66 -7.66 -0.26 -3.15
CA PHE A 66 -7.92 -1.49 -2.43
C PHE A 66 -6.61 -2.17 -2.04
N TRP A 67 -6.55 -2.58 -0.78
CA TRP A 67 -5.50 -3.44 -0.24
C TRP A 67 -6.13 -4.36 0.81
N PRO A 68 -6.30 -5.66 0.49
CA PRO A 68 -6.89 -6.61 1.41
C PRO A 68 -5.87 -6.95 2.49
N ASN A 69 -5.87 -6.21 3.59
CA ASN A 69 -5.17 -6.69 4.77
C ASN A 69 -5.91 -7.92 5.32
N PRO A 70 -5.30 -9.11 5.41
CA PRO A 70 -5.92 -10.28 6.04
C PRO A 70 -6.35 -10.03 7.49
N ALA A 71 -5.76 -9.07 8.21
CA ALA A 71 -6.20 -8.67 9.55
C ALA A 71 -7.47 -7.78 9.56
N LEU A 72 -7.80 -7.09 8.45
CA LEU A 72 -9.06 -6.37 8.28
C LEU A 72 -10.16 -7.23 7.64
N ALA A 73 -9.82 -8.14 6.73
CA ALA A 73 -10.77 -9.07 6.13
C ALA A 73 -11.51 -9.93 7.18
N ARG A 74 -10.84 -10.27 8.29
CA ARG A 74 -11.44 -10.99 9.43
C ARG A 74 -12.42 -10.17 10.28
N ARG A 75 -12.41 -8.83 10.17
CA ARG A 75 -13.33 -7.96 10.94
C ARG A 75 -14.67 -7.71 10.26
N VAL A 76 -14.78 -7.98 8.97
CA VAL A 76 -16.02 -7.76 8.19
C VAL A 76 -16.94 -8.99 8.22
N GLN A 77 -16.50 -10.11 8.81
CA GLN A 77 -17.26 -11.37 8.94
C GLN A 77 -17.80 -11.64 10.36
N ARG A 78 -17.96 -10.62 11.20
CA ARG A 78 -18.63 -10.74 12.51
C ARG A 78 -19.78 -9.76 12.62
#